data_AF-A0A8I0J8X4-F1
#
_entry.id   AF-A0A8I0J8X4-F1
#
_cell.length_a   1.000
_cell.length_b   1.000
_cell.length_c   1.000
_cell.angle_alpha   90.00
_cell.angle_beta   90.00
_cell.angle_gamma   90.00
#
_symmetry.space_group_name_H-M   'P 1'
#
loop_
_entity.id
_entity.type
_entity.pdbx_description
1 polymer ?
#
loop_
_entity_poly.entity_id
_entity_poly.type
_entity_poly.pdbx_seq_one_letter_code
_entity_poly.pdbx_strand_id
1 'polypeptide(L)'
;MSWDEGTDTPSEVRFELSPRGDKVLLIVTHTRIANRGIMTSFSAGWHVHLDLLRDLLEGEQPAAFWSKFAELEQQYDARIPKR
;
A
#
# COMPACT_ATOMS: atom_id res chain seq x y z
N MET A 1 -8.30 -8.59 -6.68
CA MET A 1 -9.58 -7.95 -6.24
C MET A 1 -9.67 -6.61 -6.96
N SER A 2 -10.84 -6.24 -7.50
CA SER A 2 -11.06 -4.94 -8.13
C SER A 2 -11.54 -3.93 -7.10
N TRP A 3 -10.93 -2.75 -7.08
CA TRP A 3 -11.34 -1.62 -6.23
C TRP A 3 -12.04 -0.59 -7.13
N ASP A 4 -13.33 -0.37 -6.90
CA ASP A 4 -14.15 0.56 -7.67
C ASP A 4 -14.11 1.96 -7.04
N GLU A 5 -13.61 2.94 -7.81
CA GLU A 5 -13.52 4.34 -7.42
C GLU A 5 -14.47 5.24 -8.24
N GLY A 6 -15.47 4.68 -8.94
CA GLY A 6 -16.37 5.48 -9.77
C GLY A 6 -15.70 6.08 -11.01
N THR A 7 -14.65 5.41 -11.51
CA THR A 7 -14.02 5.69 -12.81
C THR A 7 -14.41 4.58 -13.80
N ASP A 8 -14.49 4.90 -15.10
CA ASP A 8 -14.84 3.94 -16.17
C ASP A 8 -13.91 2.71 -16.25
N THR A 9 -12.80 2.68 -15.49
CA THR A 9 -11.95 1.50 -15.30
C THR A 9 -11.55 1.35 -13.83
N PRO A 10 -12.05 0.33 -13.11
CA PRO A 10 -11.69 0.11 -11.71
C PRO A 10 -10.20 -0.24 -11.59
N SER A 11 -9.58 0.24 -10.51
CA SER A 11 -8.20 -0.10 -10.19
C SER A 11 -8.09 -1.58 -9.77
N GLU A 12 -6.94 -2.20 -9.99
CA GLU A 12 -6.75 -3.63 -9.71
C GLU A 12 -5.63 -3.84 -8.70
N VAL A 13 -5.92 -4.62 -7.65
CA VAL A 13 -4.93 -5.03 -6.65
C VAL A 13 -4.73 -6.55 -6.74
N ARG A 14 -3.48 -6.96 -6.89
CA ARG A 14 -3.04 -8.35 -6.90
C ARG A 14 -2.12 -8.62 -5.71
N PHE A 15 -2.39 -9.72 -5.01
CA PHE A 15 -1.57 -10.24 -3.91
C PHE A 15 -0.97 -11.56 -4.36
N GLU A 16 0.35 -11.67 -4.28
CA GLU A 16 1.08 -12.88 -4.63
C GLU A 16 1.87 -13.33 -3.40
N LEU A 17 1.67 -14.57 -2.99
CA LEU A 17 2.30 -15.15 -1.81
C LEU A 17 3.16 -16.33 -2.26
N SER A 18 4.43 -16.32 -1.84
CA SER A 18 5.35 -17.43 -2.10
C SER A 18 6.11 -17.79 -0.81
N PRO A 19 6.27 -19.09 -0.50
CA PRO A 19 7.09 -19.52 0.62
C PRO A 19 8.55 -19.07 0.44
N ARG A 20 9.18 -18.62 1.53
CA ARG A 20 10.59 -18.24 1.58
C ARG A 20 11.21 -18.71 2.90
N GLY A 21 11.62 -19.98 2.92
CA GLY A 21 12.10 -20.63 4.15
C GLY A 21 10.95 -20.81 5.14
N ASP A 22 11.14 -20.30 6.35
CA ASP A 22 10.15 -20.23 7.43
C ASP A 22 9.20 -19.01 7.32
N LYS A 23 9.39 -18.17 6.32
CA LYS A 23 8.60 -16.95 6.08
C LYS A 23 7.83 -17.01 4.76
N VAL A 24 6.98 -16.01 4.52
CA VAL A 24 6.26 -15.81 3.25
C VAL A 24 6.68 -14.49 2.63
N LEU A 25 7.01 -14.50 1.35
CA LEU A 25 7.14 -13.29 0.54
C LEU A 25 5.75 -12.91 0.03
N LEU A 26 5.25 -11.77 0.51
CA LEU A 26 4.03 -11.12 0.01
C LEU A 26 4.41 -10.01 -0.97
N ILE A 27 3.89 -10.08 -2.19
CA ILE A 27 4.01 -9.03 -3.20
C ILE A 27 2.62 -8.43 -3.42
N VAL A 28 2.49 -7.12 -3.23
CA VAL A 28 1.28 -6.35 -3.53
C VAL A 28 1.53 -5.51 -4.77
N THR A 29 0.72 -5.72 -5.82
CA THR A 29 0.78 -4.93 -7.05
C THR A 29 -0.55 -4.23 -7.25
N HIS A 30 -0.56 -2.89 -7.25
CA HIS A 30 -1.73 -2.07 -7.57
C HIS A 30 -1.53 -1.42 -8.95
N THR A 31 -2.45 -1.70 -9.87
CA THR A 31 -2.39 -1.23 -11.26
C THR A 31 -3.65 -0.45 -11.64
N ARG A 32 -3.61 0.19 -12.81
CA ARG A 32 -4.69 1.05 -13.33
C ARG A 32 -5.02 2.23 -12.40
N ILE A 33 -3.97 2.86 -11.88
CA ILE A 33 -4.10 4.02 -11.00
C ILE A 33 -4.30 5.27 -11.86
N ALA A 34 -5.41 5.98 -11.64
CA ALA A 34 -5.90 7.00 -12.55
C ALA A 34 -5.04 8.28 -12.58
N ASN A 35 -4.48 8.70 -11.45
CA ASN A 35 -3.65 9.91 -11.39
C ASN A 35 -2.59 9.84 -10.27
N ARG A 36 -1.66 10.80 -10.31
CA ARG A 36 -0.55 10.89 -9.35
C ARG A 36 -1.02 11.04 -7.90
N GLY A 37 -2.03 11.87 -7.64
CA GLY A 37 -2.53 12.10 -6.29
C GLY A 37 -3.06 10.81 -5.66
N ILE A 38 -3.84 10.05 -6.44
CA ILE A 38 -4.31 8.72 -6.05
C ILE A 38 -3.12 7.76 -5.85
N MET A 39 -2.11 7.80 -6.74
CA MET A 39 -0.92 6.96 -6.60
C MET A 39 -0.15 7.23 -5.30
N THR A 40 -0.01 8.49 -4.89
CA THR A 40 0.61 8.86 -3.61
C THR A 40 -0.20 8.34 -2.43
N SER A 41 -1.51 8.58 -2.42
CA SER A 41 -2.41 8.14 -1.34
C SER A 41 -2.44 6.61 -1.20
N PHE A 42 -2.56 5.88 -2.32
CA PHE A 42 -2.50 4.42 -2.33
C PHE A 42 -1.16 3.87 -1.86
N SER A 43 -0.06 4.48 -2.29
CA SER A 43 1.28 4.04 -1.86
C SER A 43 1.46 4.19 -0.36
N ALA A 44 1.01 5.31 0.22
CA ALA A 44 1.02 5.52 1.66
C ALA A 44 0.10 4.54 2.38
N GLY A 45 -1.13 4.35 1.89
CA GLY A 45 -2.12 3.43 2.47
C GLY A 45 -1.62 1.99 2.51
N TRP A 46 -1.13 1.46 1.38
CA TRP A 46 -0.57 0.10 1.33
C TRP A 46 0.61 -0.07 2.27
N HIS A 47 1.49 0.92 2.36
CA HIS A 47 2.65 0.85 3.24
C HIS A 47 2.22 0.76 4.71
N VAL A 48 1.27 1.59 5.17
CA VAL A 48 0.76 1.51 6.55
C VAL A 48 0.08 0.17 6.82
N HIS A 49 -0.73 -0.34 5.88
CA HIS A 49 -1.38 -1.64 6.05
C HIS A 49 -0.38 -2.80 6.11
N LEU A 50 0.70 -2.75 5.33
CA LEU A 50 1.75 -3.77 5.36
C LEU A 50 2.60 -3.69 6.63
N ASP A 51 2.84 -2.48 7.14
CA ASP A 51 3.46 -2.30 8.45
C ASP A 51 2.59 -2.90 9.56
N LEU A 52 1.30 -2.54 9.60
CA LEU A 52 0.33 -3.11 10.54
C LEU A 52 0.26 -4.64 10.45
N LEU A 53 0.23 -5.20 9.23
CA LEU A 53 0.21 -6.64 9.03
C LEU A 53 1.46 -7.31 9.60
N ARG A 54 2.65 -6.73 9.38
CA ARG A 54 3.89 -7.23 9.95
C ARG A 54 3.85 -7.19 11.48
N ASP A 55 3.50 -6.05 12.06
CA ASP A 55 3.47 -5.86 13.52
C ASP A 55 2.51 -6.89 14.17
N LEU A 56 1.34 -7.13 13.58
CA LEU A 56 0.38 -8.14 14.04
C LEU A 56 0.92 -9.57 13.94
N LEU A 57 1.67 -9.89 12.88
CA LEU A 57 2.27 -11.22 12.69
C LEU A 57 3.46 -11.45 13.63
N GLU A 58 4.16 -10.38 14.02
CA GLU A 58 5.32 -10.42 14.93
C GLU A 58 4.92 -10.26 16.40
N GLY A 59 3.65 -9.94 16.68
CA GLY A 59 3.13 -9.73 18.03
C GLY A 59 3.53 -8.39 18.64
N GLU A 60 3.89 -7.42 17.81
CA GLU A 60 4.26 -6.06 18.20
C GLU A 60 3.02 -5.15 18.31
N GLN A 61 3.15 -4.05 19.06
CA GLN A 61 2.08 -3.06 19.16
C GLN A 61 2.09 -2.14 17.93
N PRO A 62 0.99 -2.05 17.15
CA PRO A 62 0.98 -1.24 15.96
C PRO A 62 1.12 0.26 16.23
N ALA A 63 1.80 0.96 15.33
CA ALA A 63 1.89 2.42 15.34
C ALA A 63 0.52 3.09 15.08
N ALA A 64 0.42 4.37 15.44
CA ALA A 64 -0.76 5.18 15.15
C ALA A 64 -0.95 5.36 13.63
N PHE A 65 -2.00 4.74 13.10
CA PHE A 65 -2.28 4.66 11.66
C PHE A 65 -2.20 6.02 10.94
N TRP A 66 -2.98 7.01 11.40
CA TRP A 66 -3.10 8.30 10.70
C TRP A 66 -1.82 9.12 10.72
N SER A 67 -1.09 9.11 11.85
CA SER A 67 0.19 9.80 11.95
C SER A 67 1.22 9.20 11.00
N LYS A 68 1.27 7.86 10.92
CA LYS A 68 2.18 7.15 10.01
C LYS A 68 1.80 7.34 8.55
N PHE A 69 0.49 7.32 8.24
CA PHE A 69 -0.03 7.60 6.90
C PHE A 69 0.39 8.99 6.42
N ALA A 70 0.17 10.03 7.21
CA ALA A 70 0.50 11.40 6.83
C ALA A 70 2.01 11.59 6.56
N GLU A 71 2.87 10.96 7.38
CA GLU A 71 4.31 10.94 7.16
C GLU A 71 4.68 10.27 5.82
N LEU A 72 4.13 9.08 5.58
CA LEU A 72 4.39 8.30 4.37
C LEU A 72 3.85 8.95 3.12
N GLU A 73 2.69 9.61 3.19
CA GLU A 73 2.10 10.35 2.08
C GLU A 73 3.04 11.46 1.60
N GLN A 74 3.66 12.22 2.53
CA GLN A 74 4.67 13.22 2.19
C GLN A 74 5.92 12.60 1.56
N GLN A 75 6.37 11.45 2.08
CA GLN A 75 7.53 10.75 1.52
C GLN A 75 7.26 10.24 0.10
N TYR A 76 6.08 9.69 -0.16
CA TYR A 76 5.69 9.24 -1.50
C TYR A 76 5.45 10.42 -2.43
N ASP A 77 4.90 11.54 -1.95
CA ASP A 77 4.78 12.76 -2.74
C ASP A 77 6.15 13.25 -3.22
N ALA A 78 7.15 13.25 -2.35
CA ALA A 78 8.52 13.64 -2.72
C ALA A 78 9.18 12.67 -3.73
N ARG A 79 8.85 11.37 -3.67
CA ARG A 79 9.46 10.33 -4.51
C ARG A 79 8.80 10.17 -5.87
N ILE A 80 7.49 10.34 -5.96
CA ILE A 80 6.72 10.12 -7.18
C ILE A 80 6.86 11.34 -8.09
N PRO A 81 7.46 11.19 -9.30
CA PRO A 81 7.65 12.31 -10.21
C PRO A 81 6.34 13.02 -10.56
N LYS A 82 6.40 14.34 -10.66
CA LYS A 82 5.33 15.15 -11.25
C LYS A 82 5.47 15.04 -12.77
N ARG A 83 4.49 14.44 -13.44
CA ARG A 83 4.43 14.39 -14.90
C ARG A 83 3.90 15.72 -15.45
#